data_AF-A0AAR2JVN4-F1
#
_entry.id   AF-A0AAR2JVN4-F1
#
_cell.length_a   1.000
_cell.length_b   1.000
_cell.length_c   1.000
_cell.angle_alpha   90.00
_cell.angle_beta   90.00
_cell.angle_gamma   90.00
#
_symmetry.space_group_name_H-M   'P 1'
#
loop_
_entity.id
_entity.type
_entity.pdbx_description
1 polymer ?
#
loop_
_entity_poly.entity_id
_entity_poly.type
_entity_poly.pdbx_seq_one_letter_code
_entity_poly.pdbx_strand_id
1 'polypeptide(L)'
;IAFPLQAMVRTNRSTVGGFFLAGRSMVWWPIGASLFASNIGSGHFVGLAGTGAAGGIATGGFEWNGVTSMVFCLYYLWFTSLFLLSDYLQVVTMPEYLKKRFGGQRIRIYLSVLSLFLYIFTKISADMFSGAIFIKQALDLNIYVAVVLLLLITALYTVTGGLAAVIYTDTLQTIIMVVGSFILMGFAFNEVGGYDNFQDLYMNATPTVVGNVSAKCYTPRPDSFHIFRDPITGDLPWPGLIFGLTIQAAWYWCTDQVIVQRCLSAKNMSHVKAGCILCGYLKLLPMFLMVMPGMISRVLYTDEVACVVPQVCKDVCDTEVGCTNIAYPKMVLNLMPDGLRGLMLSVMLASLMSSLTSIFNSASTLFTMDIYARIRRKASEKELMIAGRFAKALIAWIPIVQTAQSGQLFDYIQSVTSYLAPPIAAVFTLAIFCKRVNEQGAFYGLLIGLAIGLARMLTEFAYGTGSCVQPSNCPDIICGVHYLYFGLILFGISLIVVLGISLMTKPIDDKHLYRLCWSLRNSQEERIDLEADDRIEEPDNSMDIDEPEAEPSCWRKAYNCFCGFEEKKAPKLTKEQEVELKKMMTDTTEQPLWRNVVNANAIILLTVCVFFHGFFG
;
A
#
# COMPACT_ATOMS: atom_id res chain seq x y z
N ILE A 1 -24.97 -0.17 0.61
CA ILE A 1 -25.27 -0.95 1.85
C ILE A 1 -25.75 -2.38 1.53
N ALA A 2 -26.60 -2.62 0.52
CA ALA A 2 -27.10 -3.97 0.19
C ALA A 2 -26.04 -4.97 -0.33
N PHE A 3 -25.09 -4.54 -1.18
CA PHE A 3 -24.04 -5.41 -1.72
C PHE A 3 -23.04 -5.95 -0.66
N PRO A 4 -22.52 -5.11 0.26
CA PRO A 4 -21.71 -5.58 1.37
C PRO A 4 -22.44 -6.62 2.22
N LEU A 5 -23.71 -6.37 2.58
CA LEU A 5 -24.52 -7.29 3.39
C LEU A 5 -24.69 -8.67 2.72
N GLN A 6 -24.83 -8.73 1.39
CA GLN A 6 -24.97 -10.00 0.68
C GLN A 6 -23.65 -10.79 0.60
N ALA A 7 -22.50 -10.09 0.46
CA ALA A 7 -21.17 -10.70 0.56
C ALA A 7 -20.85 -11.15 2.00
N MET A 8 -21.29 -10.35 2.98
CA MET A 8 -21.17 -10.62 4.41
C MET A 8 -21.90 -11.90 4.84
N VAL A 9 -23.05 -12.23 4.22
CA VAL A 9 -23.84 -13.44 4.48
C VAL A 9 -23.26 -14.70 3.81
N ARG A 10 -22.51 -14.56 2.72
CA ARG A 10 -21.96 -15.70 1.95
C ARG A 10 -20.62 -16.24 2.45
N THR A 11 -19.89 -15.49 3.27
CA THR A 11 -18.51 -15.84 3.66
C THR A 11 -18.49 -16.45 5.07
N ASN A 12 -17.84 -17.60 5.24
CA ASN A 12 -17.76 -18.26 6.55
C ASN A 12 -16.82 -17.48 7.48
N ARG A 13 -17.38 -16.75 8.44
CA ARG A 13 -16.65 -15.83 9.35
C ARG A 13 -16.05 -16.52 10.56
N SER A 14 -16.43 -17.77 10.81
CA SER A 14 -16.13 -18.52 12.03
C SER A 14 -14.69 -19.03 12.14
N THR A 15 -13.82 -18.79 11.15
CA THR A 15 -12.43 -19.26 11.16
C THR A 15 -11.47 -18.13 10.78
N VAL A 16 -10.27 -18.14 11.37
CA VAL A 16 -9.17 -17.20 11.06
C VAL A 16 -8.88 -17.16 9.56
N GLY A 17 -8.86 -18.31 8.88
CA GLY A 17 -8.67 -18.39 7.42
C GLY A 17 -9.83 -17.78 6.60
N GLY A 18 -11.07 -17.92 7.06
CA GLY A 18 -12.23 -17.30 6.43
C GLY A 18 -12.24 -15.77 6.55
N PHE A 19 -11.87 -15.26 7.73
CA PHE A 19 -11.82 -13.82 8.01
C PHE A 19 -10.64 -13.12 7.32
N PHE A 20 -9.43 -13.71 7.36
CA PHE A 20 -8.20 -13.09 6.85
C PHE A 20 -7.80 -13.48 5.43
N LEU A 21 -8.28 -14.58 4.86
CA LEU A 21 -7.89 -15.05 3.50
C LEU A 21 -9.07 -15.23 2.55
N ALA A 22 -10.29 -14.86 2.95
CA ALA A 22 -11.51 -15.03 2.14
C ALA A 22 -11.70 -16.46 1.60
N GLY A 23 -11.17 -17.46 2.30
CA GLY A 23 -11.24 -18.87 1.89
C GLY A 23 -10.54 -19.20 0.56
N ARG A 24 -9.57 -18.39 0.09
CA ARG A 24 -8.78 -18.63 -1.14
C ARG A 24 -9.61 -18.96 -2.39
N SER A 25 -10.74 -18.28 -2.57
CA SER A 25 -11.69 -18.58 -3.65
C SER A 25 -11.82 -17.44 -4.68
N MET A 26 -11.00 -16.39 -4.54
CA MET A 26 -11.17 -15.17 -5.34
C MET A 26 -10.66 -15.37 -6.78
N VAL A 27 -11.45 -14.87 -7.73
CA VAL A 27 -11.12 -14.85 -9.18
C VAL A 27 -10.26 -13.63 -9.53
N TRP A 28 -9.80 -13.51 -10.77
CA TRP A 28 -8.73 -12.56 -11.13
C TRP A 28 -9.17 -11.09 -11.13
N TRP A 29 -10.42 -10.79 -11.52
CA TRP A 29 -10.90 -9.42 -11.69
C TRP A 29 -11.12 -8.66 -10.36
N PRO A 30 -11.71 -9.23 -9.28
CA PRO A 30 -11.81 -8.54 -8.00
C PRO A 30 -10.45 -8.38 -7.34
N ILE A 31 -9.51 -9.31 -7.57
CA ILE A 31 -8.14 -9.21 -7.08
C ILE A 31 -7.46 -8.01 -7.75
N GLY A 32 -7.48 -7.92 -9.08
CA GLY A 32 -6.84 -6.81 -9.79
C GLY A 32 -7.45 -5.45 -9.42
N ALA A 33 -8.78 -5.37 -9.30
CA ALA A 33 -9.47 -4.16 -8.87
C ALA A 33 -9.14 -3.80 -7.40
N SER A 34 -9.10 -4.78 -6.49
CA SER A 34 -8.77 -4.53 -5.08
C SER A 34 -7.30 -4.18 -4.88
N LEU A 35 -6.37 -4.77 -5.65
CA LEU A 35 -4.96 -4.35 -5.68
C LEU A 35 -4.83 -2.89 -6.13
N PHE A 36 -5.57 -2.51 -7.18
CA PHE A 36 -5.61 -1.13 -7.65
C PHE A 36 -6.23 -0.19 -6.61
N ALA A 37 -7.40 -0.50 -6.04
CA ALA A 37 -8.08 0.32 -5.03
C ALA A 37 -7.25 0.52 -3.76
N SER A 38 -6.46 -0.50 -3.38
CA SER A 38 -5.61 -0.44 -2.18
C SER A 38 -4.38 0.42 -2.38
N ASN A 39 -3.91 0.54 -3.63
CA ASN A 39 -2.87 1.49 -3.98
C ASN A 39 -3.46 2.88 -4.20
N ILE A 40 -4.40 3.00 -5.13
CA ILE A 40 -5.08 4.22 -5.51
C ILE A 40 -6.23 4.52 -4.53
N GLY A 41 -5.84 5.02 -3.36
CA GLY A 41 -6.74 5.57 -2.35
C GLY A 41 -6.88 7.09 -2.42
N SER A 42 -7.50 7.67 -1.38
CA SER A 42 -7.62 9.12 -1.21
C SER A 42 -6.25 9.83 -1.24
N GLY A 43 -5.20 9.20 -0.69
CA GLY A 43 -3.84 9.74 -0.73
C GLY A 43 -3.31 10.00 -2.14
N HIS A 44 -3.73 9.24 -3.16
CA HIS A 44 -3.33 9.49 -4.55
C HIS A 44 -4.17 10.62 -5.17
N PHE A 45 -5.48 10.66 -4.93
CA PHE A 45 -6.30 11.76 -5.44
C PHE A 45 -5.85 13.13 -4.93
N VAL A 46 -5.50 13.22 -3.66
CA VAL A 46 -5.06 14.48 -3.05
C VAL A 46 -3.56 14.69 -3.26
N GLY A 47 -2.74 13.68 -2.96
CA GLY A 47 -1.28 13.78 -3.00
C GLY A 47 -0.72 13.70 -4.42
N LEU A 48 -1.04 12.66 -5.20
CA LEU A 48 -0.48 12.48 -6.55
C LEU A 48 -0.92 13.63 -7.48
N ALA A 49 -2.19 14.02 -7.42
CA ALA A 49 -2.68 15.16 -8.19
C ALA A 49 -2.10 16.48 -7.69
N GLY A 50 -1.90 16.66 -6.38
CA GLY A 50 -1.28 17.85 -5.81
C GLY A 50 0.20 17.99 -6.20
N THR A 51 0.99 16.91 -6.10
CA THR A 51 2.36 16.87 -6.61
C THR A 51 2.39 17.06 -8.14
N GLY A 52 1.41 16.53 -8.88
CA GLY A 52 1.20 16.84 -10.29
C GLY A 52 0.95 18.32 -10.57
N ALA A 53 0.11 18.99 -9.77
CA ALA A 53 -0.15 20.42 -9.88
C ALA A 53 1.10 21.27 -9.58
N ALA A 54 1.94 20.81 -8.65
CA ALA A 54 3.16 21.50 -8.25
C ALA A 54 4.30 21.31 -9.26
N GLY A 55 4.55 20.05 -9.62
CA GLY A 55 5.76 19.60 -10.31
C GLY A 55 5.51 19.05 -11.69
N GLY A 56 4.28 18.94 -12.19
CA GLY A 56 3.98 18.45 -13.53
C GLY A 56 3.98 16.92 -13.68
N ILE A 57 4.24 16.46 -14.91
CA ILE A 57 3.95 15.08 -15.32
C ILE A 57 4.92 14.03 -14.80
N ALA A 58 6.12 14.42 -14.35
CA ALA A 58 7.15 13.47 -13.88
C ALA A 58 6.67 12.60 -12.72
N THR A 59 5.72 13.09 -11.91
CA THR A 59 5.08 12.34 -10.84
C THR A 59 4.34 11.09 -11.36
N GLY A 60 3.84 11.12 -12.60
CA GLY A 60 3.28 9.94 -13.26
C GLY A 60 4.30 8.81 -13.45
N GLY A 61 5.59 9.14 -13.43
CA GLY A 61 6.68 8.18 -13.41
C GLY A 61 6.64 7.23 -12.21
N PHE A 62 6.08 7.64 -11.06
CA PHE A 62 5.86 6.74 -9.92
C PHE A 62 4.89 5.60 -10.25
N GLU A 63 3.84 5.92 -10.99
CA GLU A 63 2.83 4.94 -11.37
C GLU A 63 3.36 4.00 -12.43
N TRP A 64 4.00 4.52 -13.47
CA TRP A 64 4.50 3.70 -14.57
C TRP A 64 5.75 2.88 -14.22
N ASN A 65 6.69 3.41 -13.43
CA ASN A 65 7.75 2.57 -12.86
C ASN A 65 7.17 1.52 -11.94
N GLY A 66 6.16 1.88 -11.14
CA GLY A 66 5.38 0.93 -10.36
C GLY A 66 4.81 -0.22 -11.20
N VAL A 67 4.30 0.04 -12.42
CA VAL A 67 3.83 -1.02 -13.33
C VAL A 67 4.97 -1.91 -13.81
N THR A 68 6.08 -1.32 -14.27
CA THR A 68 7.25 -2.07 -14.76
C THR A 68 7.84 -2.95 -13.65
N SER A 69 8.01 -2.40 -12.44
CA SER A 69 8.50 -3.14 -11.27
C SER A 69 7.48 -4.15 -10.78
N MET A 70 6.18 -3.84 -10.77
CA MET A 70 5.13 -4.78 -10.38
C MET A 70 5.07 -5.97 -11.36
N VAL A 71 5.12 -5.72 -12.67
CA VAL A 71 5.16 -6.80 -13.65
C VAL A 71 6.48 -7.55 -13.52
N PHE A 72 7.64 -6.92 -13.47
CA PHE A 72 8.91 -7.65 -13.39
C PHE A 72 9.08 -8.43 -12.07
N CYS A 73 8.79 -7.80 -10.92
CA CYS A 73 8.91 -8.41 -9.61
C CYS A 73 7.78 -9.39 -9.31
N LEU A 74 6.50 -9.02 -9.51
CA LEU A 74 5.38 -9.93 -9.22
C LEU A 74 5.21 -11.00 -10.32
N TYR A 75 5.30 -10.65 -11.60
CA TYR A 75 4.96 -11.60 -12.67
C TYR A 75 5.99 -12.73 -12.85
N TYR A 76 7.29 -12.42 -12.79
CA TYR A 76 8.36 -13.39 -13.10
C TYR A 76 9.14 -13.90 -11.87
N LEU A 77 9.45 -13.04 -10.91
CA LEU A 77 10.55 -13.26 -9.97
C LEU A 77 10.12 -13.61 -8.54
N TRP A 78 9.16 -12.89 -7.96
CA TRP A 78 8.78 -13.03 -6.56
C TRP A 78 7.55 -13.88 -6.31
N PHE A 79 6.44 -13.74 -7.06
CA PHE A 79 5.25 -14.56 -6.79
C PHE A 79 5.44 -16.02 -7.19
N THR A 80 6.17 -16.31 -8.26
CA THR A 80 6.55 -17.69 -8.57
C THR A 80 7.36 -18.30 -7.42
N SER A 81 8.10 -17.52 -6.62
CA SER A 81 8.83 -18.05 -5.46
C SER A 81 7.94 -18.11 -4.21
N LEU A 82 7.24 -17.02 -3.88
CA LEU A 82 6.48 -16.82 -2.65
C LEU A 82 5.09 -17.47 -2.66
N PHE A 83 4.43 -17.57 -3.82
CA PHE A 83 3.13 -18.22 -3.94
C PHE A 83 3.28 -19.74 -3.95
N LEU A 84 4.32 -20.28 -4.62
CA LEU A 84 4.73 -21.69 -4.46
C LEU A 84 4.99 -22.03 -2.98
N LEU A 85 5.49 -21.05 -2.22
CA LEU A 85 5.74 -21.18 -0.79
C LEU A 85 4.50 -21.04 0.08
N SER A 86 3.63 -20.06 -0.14
CA SER A 86 2.43 -19.87 0.68
C SER A 86 1.39 -20.99 0.47
N ASP A 87 1.33 -21.59 -0.72
CA ASP A 87 0.48 -22.76 -0.95
C ASP A 87 1.01 -24.03 -0.31
N TYR A 88 2.33 -24.26 -0.40
CA TYR A 88 2.96 -25.43 0.23
C TYR A 88 3.06 -25.31 1.75
N LEU A 89 3.17 -24.10 2.28
CA LEU A 89 3.61 -23.84 3.66
C LEU A 89 2.55 -23.13 4.53
N GLN A 90 1.36 -22.87 3.96
CA GLN A 90 0.22 -22.21 4.61
C GLN A 90 0.61 -20.95 5.40
N VAL A 91 1.48 -20.12 4.83
CA VAL A 91 1.98 -18.89 5.47
C VAL A 91 0.98 -17.76 5.24
N VAL A 92 0.58 -17.07 6.31
CA VAL A 92 -0.40 -15.98 6.29
C VAL A 92 0.28 -14.61 6.26
N THR A 93 1.48 -14.48 6.85
CA THR A 93 2.20 -13.21 6.94
C THR A 93 3.61 -13.23 6.35
N MET A 94 4.06 -12.10 5.81
CA MET A 94 5.43 -11.94 5.29
C MET A 94 6.52 -12.13 6.36
N PRO A 95 6.35 -11.65 7.61
CA PRO A 95 7.25 -11.98 8.72
C PRO A 95 7.32 -13.49 9.04
N GLU A 96 6.20 -14.22 8.90
CA GLU A 96 6.17 -15.68 9.10
C GLU A 96 6.97 -16.42 8.01
N TYR A 97 6.95 -15.94 6.77
CA TYR A 97 7.84 -16.46 5.71
C TYR A 97 9.32 -16.31 6.11
N LEU A 98 9.73 -15.14 6.59
CA LEU A 98 11.12 -14.93 7.00
C LEU A 98 11.52 -15.74 8.24
N LYS A 99 10.59 -16.00 9.17
CA LYS A 99 10.80 -16.98 10.26
C LYS A 99 11.10 -18.36 9.68
N LYS A 100 10.30 -18.84 8.73
CA LYS A 100 10.49 -20.14 8.08
C LYS A 100 11.79 -20.21 7.27
N ARG A 101 12.23 -19.10 6.69
CA ARG A 101 13.45 -18.99 5.87
C ARG A 101 14.75 -18.93 6.67
N PHE A 102 14.79 -18.16 7.75
CA PHE A 102 16.02 -17.91 8.51
C PHE A 102 16.04 -18.63 9.86
N GLY A 103 14.89 -19.08 10.37
CA GLY A 103 14.74 -19.52 11.75
C GLY A 103 14.73 -18.32 12.71
N GLY A 104 14.38 -18.57 13.96
CA GLY A 104 14.45 -17.56 15.00
C GLY A 104 13.26 -16.60 15.04
N GLN A 105 12.93 -16.21 16.27
CA GLN A 105 11.77 -15.39 16.55
C GLN A 105 12.03 -13.86 16.50
N ARG A 106 13.30 -13.45 16.40
CA ARG A 106 13.75 -12.05 16.45
C ARG A 106 13.35 -11.28 15.21
N ILE A 107 13.64 -11.81 14.02
CA ILE A 107 13.33 -11.17 12.72
C ILE A 107 11.82 -10.97 12.56
N ARG A 108 11.01 -11.96 12.96
CA ARG A 108 9.55 -11.89 12.88
C ARG A 108 8.99 -10.72 13.71
N ILE A 109 9.38 -10.61 14.99
CA ILE A 109 8.93 -9.47 15.83
C ILE A 109 9.41 -8.16 15.23
N TYR A 110 10.69 -8.10 14.89
CA TYR A 110 11.31 -6.87 14.38
C TYR A 110 10.57 -6.33 13.16
N LEU A 111 10.30 -7.18 12.16
CA LEU A 111 9.58 -6.78 10.95
C LEU A 111 8.12 -6.43 11.21
N SER A 112 7.47 -7.12 12.15
CA SER A 112 6.08 -6.82 12.52
C SER A 112 5.99 -5.44 13.17
N VAL A 113 6.89 -5.13 14.11
CA VAL A 113 6.98 -3.81 14.76
C VAL A 113 7.33 -2.72 13.75
N LEU A 114 8.31 -2.96 12.88
CA LEU A 114 8.72 -2.01 11.84
C LEU A 114 7.59 -1.74 10.82
N SER A 115 6.85 -2.79 10.42
CA SER A 115 5.72 -2.64 9.49
C SER A 115 4.56 -1.89 10.12
N LEU A 116 4.26 -2.13 11.41
CA LEU A 116 3.26 -1.37 12.16
C LEU A 116 3.67 0.11 12.29
N PHE A 117 4.94 0.37 12.58
CA PHE A 117 5.50 1.71 12.61
C PHE A 117 5.32 2.40 11.24
N LEU A 118 5.72 1.74 10.15
CA LEU A 118 5.53 2.23 8.79
C LEU A 118 4.07 2.56 8.49
N TYR A 119 3.12 1.69 8.83
CA TYR A 119 1.70 1.93 8.59
C TYR A 119 1.16 3.18 9.30
N ILE A 120 1.63 3.45 10.52
CA ILE A 120 1.23 4.66 11.28
C ILE A 120 1.77 5.92 10.61
N PHE A 121 3.08 5.97 10.33
CA PHE A 121 3.74 7.18 9.83
C PHE A 121 3.50 7.46 8.35
N THR A 122 3.21 6.44 7.53
CA THR A 122 2.99 6.60 6.09
C THR A 122 1.50 6.54 5.76
N LYS A 123 0.92 5.34 5.71
CA LYS A 123 -0.40 5.11 5.14
C LYS A 123 -1.55 5.73 5.94
N ILE A 124 -1.60 5.50 7.25
CA ILE A 124 -2.71 5.99 8.10
C ILE A 124 -2.71 7.51 8.11
N SER A 125 -1.54 8.12 8.35
CA SER A 125 -1.40 9.58 8.38
C SER A 125 -1.79 10.23 7.05
N ALA A 126 -1.35 9.64 5.94
CA ALA A 126 -1.67 10.12 4.59
C ALA A 126 -3.17 10.01 4.25
N ASP A 127 -3.77 8.86 4.47
CA ASP A 127 -5.19 8.64 4.15
C ASP A 127 -6.08 9.52 5.02
N MET A 128 -5.76 9.67 6.31
CA MET A 128 -6.49 10.56 7.22
C MET A 128 -6.37 12.02 6.79
N PHE A 129 -5.16 12.49 6.48
CA PHE A 129 -4.94 13.87 6.05
C PHE A 129 -5.67 14.17 4.72
N SER A 130 -5.53 13.28 3.74
CA SER A 130 -6.24 13.39 2.47
C SER A 130 -7.76 13.42 2.66
N GLY A 131 -8.29 12.54 3.51
CA GLY A 131 -9.70 12.53 3.87
C GLY A 131 -10.19 13.81 4.51
N ALA A 132 -9.38 14.35 5.41
CA ALA A 132 -9.72 15.57 6.12
C ALA A 132 -9.76 16.77 5.17
N ILE A 133 -8.80 16.89 4.24
CA ILE A 133 -8.84 17.89 3.16
C ILE A 133 -10.13 17.73 2.34
N PHE A 134 -10.46 16.50 1.99
CA PHE A 134 -11.61 16.22 1.14
C PHE A 134 -12.94 16.58 1.81
N ILE A 135 -13.12 16.16 3.07
CA ILE A 135 -14.30 16.47 3.87
C ILE A 135 -14.39 17.98 4.13
N LYS A 136 -13.26 18.63 4.42
CA LYS A 136 -13.20 20.08 4.59
C LYS A 136 -13.67 20.79 3.33
N GLN A 137 -13.15 20.43 2.16
CA GLN A 137 -13.57 21.11 0.93
C GLN A 137 -15.00 20.79 0.51
N ALA A 138 -15.51 19.59 0.83
CA ALA A 138 -16.86 19.20 0.46
C ALA A 138 -17.95 19.77 1.40
N LEU A 139 -17.68 19.83 2.70
CA LEU A 139 -18.67 20.12 3.75
C LEU A 139 -18.34 21.37 4.59
N ASP A 140 -17.23 22.05 4.30
CA ASP A 140 -16.72 23.20 5.06
C ASP A 140 -16.57 22.92 6.58
N LEU A 141 -16.22 21.67 6.90
CA LEU A 141 -16.03 21.22 8.28
C LEU A 141 -14.59 21.45 8.74
N ASN A 142 -14.45 21.75 10.04
CA ASN A 142 -13.14 21.79 10.68
C ASN A 142 -12.42 20.44 10.51
N ILE A 143 -11.12 20.49 10.17
CA ILE A 143 -10.28 19.32 9.89
C ILE A 143 -10.31 18.28 11.03
N TYR A 144 -10.38 18.71 12.29
CA TYR A 144 -10.45 17.79 13.43
C TYR A 144 -11.77 17.03 13.51
N VAL A 145 -12.88 17.72 13.24
CA VAL A 145 -14.22 17.10 13.23
C VAL A 145 -14.31 16.11 12.08
N ALA A 146 -13.78 16.47 10.91
CA ALA A 146 -13.68 15.61 9.74
C ALA A 146 -12.91 14.31 10.05
N VAL A 147 -11.75 14.42 10.69
CA VAL A 147 -10.92 13.27 11.09
C VAL A 147 -11.64 12.37 12.09
N VAL A 148 -12.26 12.94 13.14
CA VAL A 148 -12.95 12.16 14.16
C VAL A 148 -14.15 11.40 13.58
N LEU A 149 -14.96 12.08 12.76
CA LEU A 149 -16.10 11.48 12.07
C LEU A 149 -15.65 10.32 11.17
N LEU A 150 -14.56 10.54 10.43
CA LEU A 150 -13.98 9.56 9.53
C LEU A 150 -13.43 8.34 10.25
N LEU A 151 -12.72 8.53 11.37
CA LEU A 151 -12.24 7.43 12.21
C LEU A 151 -13.40 6.63 12.83
N LEU A 152 -14.46 7.30 13.27
CA LEU A 152 -15.63 6.65 13.87
C LEU A 152 -16.35 5.76 12.85
N ILE A 153 -16.60 6.28 11.64
CA ILE A 153 -17.23 5.52 10.55
C ILE A 153 -16.34 4.34 10.13
N THR A 154 -15.03 4.58 9.98
CA THR A 154 -14.06 3.53 9.63
C THR A 154 -14.04 2.43 10.69
N ALA A 155 -14.02 2.79 11.98
CA ALA A 155 -14.01 1.83 13.07
C ALA A 155 -15.27 0.96 13.07
N LEU A 156 -16.44 1.55 12.85
CA LEU A 156 -17.71 0.81 12.76
C LEU A 156 -17.71 -0.17 11.57
N TYR A 157 -17.20 0.26 10.42
CA TYR A 157 -17.10 -0.60 9.23
C TYR A 157 -16.07 -1.73 9.41
N THR A 158 -14.92 -1.44 10.04
CA THR A 158 -13.86 -2.42 10.31
C THR A 158 -14.33 -3.52 11.25
N VAL A 159 -15.18 -3.20 12.24
CA VAL A 159 -15.73 -4.20 13.17
C VAL A 159 -16.66 -5.20 12.49
N THR A 160 -17.32 -4.79 11.40
CA THR A 160 -18.38 -5.59 10.75
C THR A 160 -17.92 -6.35 9.48
N GLY A 161 -16.77 -5.97 8.89
CA GLY A 161 -16.27 -6.50 7.61
C GLY A 161 -15.08 -7.47 7.75
N GLY A 162 -15.16 -8.61 7.06
CA GLY A 162 -13.99 -9.49 6.80
C GLY A 162 -13.37 -9.20 5.42
N LEU A 163 -12.17 -9.74 5.13
CA LEU A 163 -11.40 -9.41 3.91
C LEU A 163 -12.20 -9.60 2.61
N ALA A 164 -13.04 -10.64 2.53
CA ALA A 164 -13.88 -10.89 1.35
C ALA A 164 -14.84 -9.73 1.06
N ALA A 165 -15.49 -9.19 2.09
CA ALA A 165 -16.41 -8.07 1.94
C ALA A 165 -15.68 -6.82 1.44
N VAL A 166 -14.45 -6.59 1.95
CA VAL A 166 -13.58 -5.50 1.51
C VAL A 166 -13.25 -5.62 0.02
N ILE A 167 -12.82 -6.79 -0.46
CA ILE A 167 -12.44 -6.98 -1.88
C ILE A 167 -13.63 -6.70 -2.83
N TYR A 168 -14.85 -7.13 -2.47
CA TYR A 168 -16.02 -6.84 -3.31
C TYR A 168 -16.40 -5.36 -3.30
N THR A 169 -16.31 -4.68 -2.15
CA THR A 169 -16.54 -3.23 -2.10
C THR A 169 -15.50 -2.45 -2.89
N ASP A 170 -14.24 -2.86 -2.82
CA ASP A 170 -13.12 -2.27 -3.57
C ASP A 170 -13.36 -2.36 -5.07
N THR A 171 -13.91 -3.48 -5.52
CA THR A 171 -14.15 -3.71 -6.94
C THR A 171 -15.21 -2.76 -7.48
N LEU A 172 -16.34 -2.61 -6.76
CA LEU A 172 -17.39 -1.67 -7.14
C LEU A 172 -16.88 -0.23 -7.10
N GLN A 173 -16.17 0.12 -6.03
CA GLN A 173 -15.57 1.45 -5.86
C GLN A 173 -14.60 1.77 -6.99
N THR A 174 -13.73 0.84 -7.38
CA THR A 174 -12.77 1.02 -8.49
C THR A 174 -13.47 1.38 -9.78
N ILE A 175 -14.56 0.68 -10.13
CA ILE A 175 -15.31 0.94 -11.37
C ILE A 175 -15.86 2.36 -11.35
N ILE A 176 -16.54 2.75 -10.27
CA ILE A 176 -17.16 4.08 -10.18
C ILE A 176 -16.09 5.18 -10.17
N MET A 177 -15.00 4.95 -9.45
CA MET A 177 -13.86 5.86 -9.33
C MET A 177 -13.17 6.11 -10.68
N VAL A 178 -12.89 5.05 -11.44
CA VAL A 178 -12.29 5.15 -12.77
C VAL A 178 -13.23 5.88 -13.73
N VAL A 179 -14.50 5.46 -13.81
CA VAL A 179 -15.49 6.08 -14.70
C VAL A 179 -15.67 7.56 -14.38
N GLY A 180 -15.84 7.90 -13.10
CA GLY A 180 -16.01 9.29 -12.72
C GLY A 180 -14.76 10.13 -12.98
N SER A 181 -13.55 9.57 -12.80
CA SER A 181 -12.31 10.31 -13.08
C SER A 181 -12.12 10.53 -14.58
N PHE A 182 -12.58 9.60 -15.43
CA PHE A 182 -12.63 9.82 -16.89
C PHE A 182 -13.58 10.97 -17.26
N ILE A 183 -14.75 11.04 -16.62
CA ILE A 183 -15.70 12.12 -16.85
C ILE A 183 -15.10 13.47 -16.41
N LEU A 184 -14.48 13.52 -15.23
CA LEU A 184 -13.80 14.73 -14.75
C LEU A 184 -12.68 15.15 -15.69
N MET A 185 -11.85 14.22 -16.17
CA MET A 185 -10.80 14.49 -17.14
C MET A 185 -11.39 15.13 -18.42
N GLY A 186 -12.50 14.61 -18.93
CA GLY A 186 -13.19 15.18 -20.09
C GLY A 186 -13.64 16.63 -19.87
N PHE A 187 -14.25 16.93 -18.72
CA PHE A 187 -14.62 18.31 -18.35
C PHE A 187 -13.40 19.20 -18.19
N ALA A 188 -12.34 18.72 -17.50
CA ALA A 188 -11.12 19.46 -17.27
C ALA A 188 -10.45 19.89 -18.60
N PHE A 189 -10.32 18.96 -19.57
CA PHE A 189 -9.74 19.28 -20.88
C PHE A 189 -10.63 20.20 -21.73
N ASN A 190 -11.95 20.13 -21.56
CA ASN A 190 -12.87 21.03 -22.25
C ASN A 190 -12.70 22.49 -21.79
N GLU A 191 -12.51 22.73 -20.49
CA GLU A 191 -12.30 24.07 -19.94
C GLU A 191 -11.00 24.73 -20.40
N VAL A 192 -9.92 23.96 -20.55
CA VAL A 192 -8.63 24.47 -21.04
C VAL A 192 -8.51 24.47 -22.56
N GLY A 193 -9.54 24.03 -23.28
CA GLY A 193 -9.58 24.06 -24.75
C GLY A 193 -8.62 23.07 -25.42
N GLY A 194 -8.37 21.90 -24.81
CA GLY A 194 -7.55 20.82 -25.38
C GLY A 194 -6.12 20.72 -24.83
N TYR A 195 -5.36 19.75 -25.34
CA TYR A 195 -4.03 19.40 -24.81
C TYR A 195 -2.94 20.44 -25.13
N ASP A 196 -2.94 21.01 -26.34
CA ASP A 196 -1.91 21.99 -26.75
C ASP A 196 -2.06 23.29 -25.94
N ASN A 197 -3.28 23.82 -25.84
CA ASN A 197 -3.59 24.97 -25.00
C ASN A 197 -3.28 24.71 -23.52
N PHE A 198 -3.51 23.50 -23.03
CA PHE A 198 -3.18 23.11 -21.66
C PHE A 198 -1.68 23.25 -21.36
N GLN A 199 -0.79 22.88 -22.29
CA GLN A 199 0.65 23.01 -22.07
C GLN A 199 1.05 24.47 -21.90
N ASP A 200 0.58 25.34 -22.80
CA ASP A 200 0.88 26.77 -22.78
C ASP A 200 0.29 27.46 -21.55
N LEU A 201 -0.96 27.15 -21.21
CA LEU A 201 -1.63 27.71 -20.04
C LEU A 201 -0.98 27.27 -18.73
N TYR A 202 -0.56 25.99 -18.63
CA TYR A 202 0.13 25.49 -17.45
C TYR A 202 1.44 26.23 -17.21
N MET A 203 2.23 26.47 -18.26
CA MET A 203 3.50 27.20 -18.14
C MET A 203 3.34 28.66 -17.72
N ASN A 204 2.17 29.26 -17.98
CA ASN A 204 1.82 30.63 -17.58
C ASN A 204 1.04 30.71 -16.25
N ALA A 205 0.77 29.59 -15.58
CA ALA A 205 -0.02 29.56 -14.35
C ALA A 205 0.78 30.00 -13.12
N THR A 206 0.99 31.32 -12.99
CA THR A 206 1.64 31.98 -11.85
C THR A 206 0.63 32.75 -10.99
N PRO A 207 0.72 32.65 -9.65
CA PRO A 207 -0.18 33.36 -8.75
C PRO A 207 0.02 34.88 -8.83
N THR A 208 -1.04 35.64 -8.61
CA THR A 208 -1.05 37.11 -8.63
C THR A 208 -0.26 37.68 -7.44
N VAL A 209 -0.35 37.01 -6.28
CA VAL A 209 0.30 37.44 -5.04
C VAL A 209 1.59 36.65 -4.82
N VAL A 210 2.71 37.27 -5.20
CA VAL A 210 4.06 36.75 -4.98
C VAL A 210 4.78 37.69 -4.01
N GLY A 211 4.93 37.28 -2.76
CA GLY A 211 5.69 38.07 -1.75
C GLY A 211 7.18 38.14 -2.08
N ASN A 212 8.03 38.37 -1.06
CA ASN A 212 9.50 38.25 -1.17
C ASN A 212 9.94 36.77 -1.28
N VAL A 213 9.51 36.09 -2.34
CA VAL A 213 9.78 34.67 -2.59
C VAL A 213 10.46 34.52 -3.96
N SER A 214 11.43 33.61 -4.05
CA SER A 214 12.15 33.34 -5.30
C SER A 214 11.20 32.93 -6.44
N ALA A 215 11.48 33.42 -7.65
CA ALA A 215 10.70 33.10 -8.86
C ALA A 215 10.54 31.59 -9.09
N LYS A 216 11.56 30.81 -8.69
CA LYS A 216 11.58 29.34 -8.81
C LYS A 216 10.44 28.64 -8.04
N CYS A 217 9.86 29.29 -7.03
CA CYS A 217 8.86 28.69 -6.16
C CYS A 217 7.42 28.80 -6.67
N TYR A 218 7.12 29.83 -7.47
CA TYR A 218 5.78 30.07 -7.99
C TYR A 218 5.66 29.84 -9.49
N THR A 219 6.77 29.83 -10.22
CA THR A 219 6.78 29.51 -11.65
C THR A 219 6.82 28.00 -11.87
N PRO A 220 6.00 27.47 -12.80
CA PRO A 220 6.15 26.10 -13.29
C PRO A 220 7.54 25.87 -13.88
N ARG A 221 8.09 24.67 -13.72
CA ARG A 221 9.40 24.33 -14.27
C ARG A 221 9.34 24.16 -15.80
N PRO A 222 10.42 24.48 -16.55
CA PRO A 222 10.46 24.27 -18.00
C PRO A 222 10.35 22.79 -18.41
N ASP A 223 10.80 21.87 -17.56
CA ASP A 223 10.73 20.42 -17.73
C ASP A 223 9.46 19.79 -17.09
N SER A 224 8.40 20.58 -16.88
CA SER A 224 7.15 20.09 -16.29
C SER A 224 6.45 19.02 -17.14
N PHE A 225 6.71 18.98 -18.44
CA PHE A 225 6.17 18.02 -19.40
C PHE A 225 7.16 16.92 -19.82
N HIS A 226 8.28 16.79 -19.09
CA HIS A 226 9.24 15.69 -19.27
C HIS A 226 9.30 14.83 -18.00
N ILE A 227 9.29 13.51 -18.20
CA ILE A 227 9.43 12.53 -17.11
C ILE A 227 10.89 12.38 -16.70
N PHE A 228 11.83 12.34 -17.66
CA PHE A 228 13.25 12.22 -17.33
C PHE A 228 13.88 13.58 -17.11
N ARG A 229 13.86 13.99 -15.83
CA ARG A 229 14.47 15.24 -15.40
C ARG A 229 15.97 15.11 -15.16
N ASP A 230 16.63 16.26 -15.13
CA ASP A 230 18.05 16.35 -14.84
C ASP A 230 18.45 15.54 -13.59
N PRO A 231 19.53 14.74 -13.67
CA PRO A 231 19.89 13.81 -12.59
C PRO A 231 20.32 14.49 -11.27
N ILE A 232 20.63 15.80 -11.28
CA ILE A 232 21.17 16.50 -10.10
C ILE A 232 20.23 17.61 -9.63
N THR A 233 19.67 18.38 -10.57
CA THR A 233 18.86 19.58 -10.29
C THR A 233 17.35 19.35 -10.41
N GLY A 234 16.95 18.22 -10.98
CA GLY A 234 15.56 17.76 -11.02
C GLY A 234 15.02 17.52 -9.61
N ASP A 235 13.76 17.89 -9.38
CA ASP A 235 12.98 17.45 -8.21
C ASP A 235 12.73 15.94 -8.23
N LEU A 236 12.53 15.36 -9.41
CA LEU A 236 12.44 13.91 -9.60
C LEU A 236 13.55 13.45 -10.57
N PRO A 237 14.78 13.25 -10.07
CA PRO A 237 15.91 12.94 -10.93
C PRO A 237 15.72 11.56 -11.60
N TRP A 238 15.95 11.48 -12.92
CA TRP A 238 15.66 10.28 -13.70
C TRP A 238 16.30 8.98 -13.19
N PRO A 239 17.56 8.94 -12.66
CA PRO A 239 18.11 7.68 -12.16
C PRO A 239 17.47 7.29 -10.82
N GLY A 240 17.09 8.27 -10.01
CA GLY A 240 16.28 8.04 -8.82
C GLY A 240 14.89 7.49 -9.17
N LEU A 241 14.27 8.03 -10.23
CA LEU A 241 13.00 7.59 -10.76
C LEU A 241 13.06 6.12 -11.23
N ILE A 242 14.06 5.74 -12.03
CA ILE A 242 14.16 4.36 -12.54
C ILE A 242 14.60 3.38 -11.45
N PHE A 243 15.73 3.64 -10.80
CA PHE A 243 16.33 2.65 -9.90
C PHE A 243 15.78 2.75 -8.48
N GLY A 244 15.62 3.96 -7.95
CA GLY A 244 15.16 4.19 -6.58
C GLY A 244 13.70 3.80 -6.38
N LEU A 245 12.84 4.15 -7.33
CA LEU A 245 11.44 3.71 -7.29
C LEU A 245 11.31 2.21 -7.48
N THR A 246 12.18 1.56 -8.25
CA THR A 246 12.13 0.09 -8.40
C THR A 246 12.32 -0.61 -7.04
N ILE A 247 13.18 -0.08 -6.18
CA ILE A 247 13.39 -0.63 -4.82
C ILE A 247 12.14 -0.42 -3.95
N GLN A 248 11.57 0.79 -3.99
CA GLN A 248 10.35 1.09 -3.24
C GLN A 248 9.17 0.25 -3.73
N ALA A 249 9.03 0.09 -5.04
CA ALA A 249 8.03 -0.75 -5.67
C ALA A 249 8.23 -2.22 -5.30
N ALA A 250 9.46 -2.72 -5.25
CA ALA A 250 9.74 -4.09 -4.79
C ALA A 250 9.26 -4.31 -3.36
N TRP A 251 9.51 -3.36 -2.45
CA TRP A 251 8.96 -3.41 -1.10
C TRP A 251 7.42 -3.37 -1.11
N TYR A 252 6.84 -2.35 -1.74
CA TYR A 252 5.40 -2.10 -1.71
C TYR A 252 4.60 -3.25 -2.30
N TRP A 253 4.98 -3.75 -3.48
CA TRP A 253 4.21 -4.78 -4.17
C TRP A 253 4.44 -6.17 -3.60
N CYS A 254 5.65 -6.43 -3.08
CA CYS A 254 6.08 -7.80 -2.84
C CYS A 254 6.28 -8.14 -1.35
N THR A 255 6.47 -7.14 -0.48
CA THR A 255 6.63 -7.34 0.97
C THR A 255 5.51 -6.75 1.81
N ASP A 256 4.77 -5.77 1.28
CA ASP A 256 3.68 -5.14 2.03
C ASP A 256 2.52 -6.11 2.23
N GLN A 257 2.17 -6.32 3.51
CA GLN A 257 1.13 -7.25 3.91
C GLN A 257 -0.24 -6.91 3.28
N VAL A 258 -0.57 -5.62 3.12
CA VAL A 258 -1.86 -5.18 2.54
C VAL A 258 -2.05 -5.72 1.12
N ILE A 259 -0.98 -5.72 0.32
CA ILE A 259 -0.99 -6.12 -1.08
C ILE A 259 -0.88 -7.63 -1.21
N VAL A 260 0.11 -8.21 -0.52
CA VAL A 260 0.37 -9.66 -0.53
C VAL A 260 -0.87 -10.44 -0.10
N GLN A 261 -1.54 -10.01 0.98
CA GLN A 261 -2.68 -10.73 1.55
C GLN A 261 -3.84 -10.87 0.55
N ARG A 262 -4.02 -9.90 -0.36
CA ARG A 262 -5.03 -9.96 -1.42
C ARG A 262 -4.68 -10.97 -2.49
N CYS A 263 -3.42 -11.01 -2.91
CA CYS A 263 -2.96 -12.02 -3.85
C CYS A 263 -3.08 -13.43 -3.25
N LEU A 264 -2.81 -13.61 -1.96
CA LEU A 264 -2.96 -14.89 -1.25
C LEU A 264 -4.42 -15.37 -1.14
N SER A 265 -5.40 -14.51 -1.38
CA SER A 265 -6.83 -14.87 -1.40
C SER A 265 -7.30 -15.46 -2.75
N ALA A 266 -6.43 -15.48 -3.76
CA ALA A 266 -6.73 -16.03 -5.06
C ALA A 266 -6.90 -17.54 -5.04
N LYS A 267 -7.71 -18.06 -5.96
CA LYS A 267 -7.89 -19.51 -6.11
C LYS A 267 -6.64 -20.24 -6.63
N ASN A 268 -5.98 -19.69 -7.65
CA ASN A 268 -4.84 -20.34 -8.34
C ASN A 268 -3.82 -19.27 -8.79
N MET A 269 -2.59 -19.71 -9.05
CA MET A 269 -1.50 -18.85 -9.57
C MET A 269 -1.90 -18.04 -10.81
N SER A 270 -2.56 -18.65 -11.80
CA SER A 270 -2.95 -17.94 -13.02
C SER A 270 -3.93 -16.80 -12.75
N HIS A 271 -4.75 -16.90 -11.70
CA HIS A 271 -5.67 -15.84 -11.30
C HIS A 271 -4.97 -14.69 -10.58
N VAL A 272 -3.93 -14.98 -9.80
CA VAL A 272 -3.06 -13.95 -9.23
C VAL A 272 -2.38 -13.18 -10.34
N LYS A 273 -1.73 -13.89 -11.27
CA LYS A 273 -1.03 -13.29 -12.39
C LYS A 273 -1.94 -12.42 -13.25
N ALA A 274 -3.11 -12.92 -13.60
CA ALA A 274 -4.11 -12.15 -14.34
C ALA A 274 -4.61 -10.93 -13.53
N GLY A 275 -4.77 -11.05 -12.22
CA GLY A 275 -5.11 -9.93 -11.34
C GLY A 275 -4.02 -8.86 -11.30
N CYS A 276 -2.75 -9.25 -11.21
CA CYS A 276 -1.62 -8.32 -11.30
C CYS A 276 -1.57 -7.60 -12.65
N ILE A 277 -1.80 -8.30 -13.77
CA ILE A 277 -1.84 -7.67 -15.10
C ILE A 277 -3.00 -6.66 -15.20
N LEU A 278 -4.20 -7.02 -14.72
CA LEU A 278 -5.32 -6.09 -14.68
C LEU A 278 -5.00 -4.83 -13.86
N CYS A 279 -4.41 -5.00 -12.67
CA CYS A 279 -3.93 -3.89 -11.85
C CYS A 279 -2.93 -3.02 -12.62
N GLY A 280 -2.02 -3.64 -13.38
CA GLY A 280 -1.02 -2.95 -14.19
C GLY A 280 -1.62 -2.09 -15.29
N TYR A 281 -2.62 -2.59 -16.01
CA TYR A 281 -3.38 -1.79 -16.98
C TYR A 281 -4.10 -0.62 -16.30
N LEU A 282 -4.73 -0.84 -15.14
CA LEU A 282 -5.39 0.23 -14.39
C LEU A 282 -4.41 1.29 -13.90
N LYS A 283 -3.18 0.92 -13.51
CA LYS A 283 -2.11 1.84 -13.08
C LYS A 283 -1.51 2.68 -14.20
N LEU A 284 -1.82 2.43 -15.47
CA LEU A 284 -1.48 3.36 -16.55
C LEU A 284 -2.34 4.63 -16.51
N LEU A 285 -3.54 4.53 -15.94
CA LEU A 285 -4.56 5.58 -15.99
C LEU A 285 -4.32 6.79 -15.08
N PRO A 286 -3.78 6.69 -13.83
CA PRO A 286 -3.68 7.83 -12.92
C PRO A 286 -2.88 9.03 -13.45
N MET A 287 -1.95 8.81 -14.37
CA MET A 287 -1.28 9.89 -15.11
C MET A 287 -2.30 10.82 -15.80
N PHE A 288 -3.24 10.24 -16.53
CA PHE A 288 -4.27 10.97 -17.26
C PHE A 288 -5.45 11.37 -16.37
N LEU A 289 -5.80 10.52 -15.40
CA LEU A 289 -6.99 10.69 -14.57
C LEU A 289 -6.76 11.53 -13.30
N MET A 290 -5.51 11.74 -12.88
CA MET A 290 -5.17 12.46 -11.64
C MET A 290 -4.10 13.52 -11.85
N VAL A 291 -2.96 13.15 -12.45
CA VAL A 291 -1.82 14.09 -12.61
C VAL A 291 -2.20 15.24 -13.56
N MET A 292 -2.72 14.93 -14.75
CA MET A 292 -3.14 15.95 -15.71
C MET A 292 -4.30 16.82 -15.18
N PRO A 293 -5.40 16.28 -14.61
CA PRO A 293 -6.42 17.10 -13.94
C PRO A 293 -5.88 17.95 -12.79
N GLY A 294 -4.89 17.46 -12.04
CA GLY A 294 -4.18 18.23 -11.01
C GLY A 294 -3.44 19.44 -11.60
N MET A 295 -2.72 19.24 -12.72
CA MET A 295 -2.08 20.33 -13.47
C MET A 295 -3.11 21.33 -14.01
N ILE A 296 -4.22 20.85 -14.56
CA ILE A 296 -5.32 21.72 -15.03
C ILE A 296 -5.93 22.51 -13.87
N SER A 297 -6.05 21.91 -12.67
CA SER A 297 -6.52 22.65 -11.49
C SER A 297 -5.64 23.85 -11.16
N ARG A 298 -4.32 23.77 -11.39
CA ARG A 298 -3.43 24.92 -11.19
C ARG A 298 -3.68 26.02 -12.23
N VAL A 299 -4.05 25.66 -13.45
CA VAL A 299 -4.43 26.63 -14.49
C VAL A 299 -5.74 27.34 -14.14
N LEU A 300 -6.75 26.61 -13.70
CA LEU A 300 -8.08 27.17 -13.43
C LEU A 300 -8.17 27.91 -12.08
N TYR A 301 -7.41 27.46 -11.08
CA TYR A 301 -7.45 27.98 -9.71
C TYR A 301 -6.05 28.39 -9.21
N THR A 302 -5.34 29.18 -10.01
CA THR A 302 -3.91 29.50 -9.78
C THR A 302 -3.64 30.15 -8.44
N ASP A 303 -4.41 31.17 -8.05
CA ASP A 303 -4.19 31.92 -6.81
C ASP A 303 -4.41 31.06 -5.55
N GLU A 304 -5.22 30.01 -5.65
CA GLU A 304 -5.48 29.10 -4.54
C GLU A 304 -4.50 27.92 -4.51
N VAL A 305 -4.30 27.25 -5.64
CA VAL A 305 -3.51 26.00 -5.73
C VAL A 305 -2.01 26.29 -5.73
N ALA A 306 -1.57 27.35 -6.42
CA ALA A 306 -0.17 27.75 -6.53
C ALA A 306 0.21 28.87 -5.54
N CYS A 307 -0.55 29.05 -4.46
CA CYS A 307 -0.23 30.02 -3.43
C CYS A 307 1.17 29.77 -2.86
N VAL A 308 1.94 30.84 -2.64
CA VAL A 308 3.30 30.78 -2.07
C VAL A 308 3.49 31.64 -0.82
N VAL A 309 2.54 32.56 -0.56
CA VAL A 309 2.59 33.43 0.60
C VAL A 309 1.92 32.72 1.78
N PRO A 310 2.62 32.50 2.91
CA PRO A 310 2.12 31.71 4.04
C PRO A 310 0.73 32.16 4.55
N GLN A 311 0.49 33.46 4.63
CA GLN A 311 -0.79 34.00 5.10
C GLN A 311 -1.94 33.66 4.14
N VAL A 312 -1.73 33.82 2.83
CA VAL A 312 -2.73 33.50 1.80
C VAL A 312 -3.00 31.99 1.78
N CYS A 313 -1.95 31.17 1.85
CA CYS A 313 -2.11 29.72 1.89
C CYS A 313 -2.84 29.25 3.15
N LYS A 314 -2.60 29.91 4.30
CA LYS A 314 -3.31 29.61 5.54
C LYS A 314 -4.80 29.91 5.42
N ASP A 315 -5.16 31.03 4.79
CA ASP A 315 -6.56 31.40 4.59
C ASP A 315 -7.28 30.45 3.62
N VAL A 316 -6.58 29.93 2.61
CA VAL A 316 -7.15 29.01 1.61
C VAL A 316 -7.24 27.57 2.12
N CYS A 317 -6.19 27.05 2.75
CA CYS A 317 -6.09 25.62 3.08
C CYS A 317 -5.64 25.30 4.52
N ASP A 318 -5.56 26.28 5.43
CA ASP A 318 -5.05 26.13 6.81
C ASP A 318 -3.60 25.60 6.89
N THR A 319 -2.80 25.79 5.83
CA THR A 319 -1.37 25.42 5.83
C THR A 319 -0.50 26.56 5.31
N GLU A 320 0.68 26.72 5.90
CA GLU A 320 1.60 27.82 5.57
C GLU A 320 2.61 27.44 4.47
N VAL A 321 2.67 26.16 4.09
CA VAL A 321 3.69 25.59 3.19
C VAL A 321 3.26 25.47 1.73
N GLY A 322 1.95 25.48 1.44
CA GLY A 322 1.41 25.38 0.09
C GLY A 322 0.12 24.55 0.00
N CYS A 323 -0.76 24.91 -0.92
CA CYS A 323 -2.11 24.32 -1.01
C CYS A 323 -2.30 23.33 -2.16
N THR A 324 -1.23 22.81 -2.77
CA THR A 324 -1.34 22.00 -4.00
C THR A 324 -2.21 20.74 -3.82
N ASN A 325 -2.24 20.17 -2.62
CA ASN A 325 -3.08 19.02 -2.25
C ASN A 325 -4.61 19.27 -2.47
N ILE A 326 -5.08 20.54 -2.53
CA ILE A 326 -6.51 20.82 -2.77
C ILE A 326 -6.90 20.74 -4.26
N ALA A 327 -5.94 20.57 -5.17
CA ALA A 327 -6.14 20.63 -6.62
C ALA A 327 -7.28 19.71 -7.10
N TYR A 328 -7.18 18.42 -6.82
CA TYR A 328 -8.19 17.46 -7.28
C TYR A 328 -9.57 17.65 -6.60
N PRO A 329 -9.67 17.82 -5.27
CA PRO A 329 -10.94 18.17 -4.63
C PRO A 329 -11.61 19.41 -5.23
N LYS A 330 -10.84 20.46 -5.53
CA LYS A 330 -11.36 21.71 -6.11
C LYS A 330 -11.98 21.47 -7.49
N MET A 331 -11.31 20.69 -8.33
CA MET A 331 -11.83 20.27 -9.66
C MET A 331 -13.14 19.50 -9.53
N VAL A 332 -13.20 18.53 -8.61
CA VAL A 332 -14.40 17.72 -8.36
C VAL A 332 -15.60 18.57 -7.96
N LEU A 333 -15.38 19.57 -7.10
CA LEU A 333 -16.45 20.39 -6.55
C LEU A 333 -16.98 21.45 -7.53
N ASN A 334 -16.10 21.98 -8.38
CA ASN A 334 -16.42 23.14 -9.22
C ASN A 334 -16.72 22.79 -10.68
N LEU A 335 -16.18 21.68 -11.21
CA LEU A 335 -16.38 21.31 -12.61
C LEU A 335 -17.45 20.24 -12.83
N MET A 336 -17.68 19.36 -11.85
CA MET A 336 -18.67 18.30 -12.05
C MET A 336 -20.10 18.80 -11.80
N PRO A 337 -21.05 18.39 -12.65
CA PRO A 337 -22.46 18.75 -12.48
C PRO A 337 -23.06 18.13 -11.22
N ASP A 338 -24.17 18.72 -10.79
CA ASP A 338 -24.96 18.22 -9.67
C ASP A 338 -25.35 16.75 -9.88
N GLY A 339 -25.30 15.97 -8.81
CA GLY A 339 -25.45 14.51 -8.87
C GLY A 339 -24.13 13.78 -9.12
N LEU A 340 -23.40 14.09 -10.22
CA LEU A 340 -22.10 13.45 -10.48
C LEU A 340 -21.06 13.87 -9.43
N ARG A 341 -21.07 15.16 -9.06
CA ARG A 341 -20.30 15.67 -7.92
C ARG A 341 -20.59 14.84 -6.66
N GLY A 342 -21.86 14.66 -6.30
CA GLY A 342 -22.26 13.88 -5.12
C GLY A 342 -21.85 12.40 -5.18
N LEU A 343 -21.95 11.77 -6.37
CA LEU A 343 -21.48 10.41 -6.60
C LEU A 343 -19.98 10.31 -6.36
N MET A 344 -19.20 11.24 -6.90
CA MET A 344 -17.75 11.26 -6.76
C MET A 344 -17.31 11.53 -5.34
N LEU A 345 -17.96 12.46 -4.64
CA LEU A 345 -17.73 12.69 -3.22
C LEU A 345 -17.96 11.41 -2.40
N SER A 346 -19.06 10.71 -2.68
CA SER A 346 -19.40 9.46 -2.00
C SER A 346 -18.37 8.35 -2.24
N VAL A 347 -17.87 8.23 -3.47
CA VAL A 347 -16.91 7.19 -3.86
C VAL A 347 -15.52 7.46 -3.28
N MET A 348 -15.10 8.72 -3.22
CA MET A 348 -13.83 9.10 -2.60
C MET A 348 -13.85 8.87 -1.08
N LEU A 349 -14.98 9.17 -0.42
CA LEU A 349 -15.17 8.80 0.99
C LEU A 349 -15.19 7.27 1.17
N ALA A 350 -15.88 6.53 0.30
CA ALA A 350 -15.87 5.07 0.34
C ALA A 350 -14.46 4.49 0.13
N SER A 351 -13.68 5.08 -0.77
CA SER A 351 -12.28 4.73 -1.02
C SER A 351 -11.41 4.90 0.20
N LEU A 352 -11.57 6.02 0.88
CA LEU A 352 -10.86 6.25 2.10
C LEU A 352 -11.20 5.23 3.18
N MET A 353 -12.50 4.96 3.37
CA MET A 353 -12.97 3.98 4.36
C MET A 353 -12.40 2.59 4.06
N SER A 354 -12.35 2.20 2.77
CA SER A 354 -11.76 0.93 2.36
C SER A 354 -10.25 0.86 2.64
N SER A 355 -9.49 1.89 2.26
CA SER A 355 -8.04 1.92 2.48
C SER A 355 -7.70 1.84 3.96
N LEU A 356 -8.36 2.63 4.81
CA LEU A 356 -8.14 2.58 6.25
C LEU A 356 -8.55 1.23 6.86
N THR A 357 -9.68 0.66 6.44
CA THR A 357 -10.12 -0.67 6.88
C THR A 357 -9.08 -1.74 6.51
N SER A 358 -8.50 -1.64 5.32
CA SER A 358 -7.47 -2.55 4.83
C SER A 358 -6.17 -2.45 5.62
N ILE A 359 -5.75 -1.23 5.95
CA ILE A 359 -4.56 -0.97 6.78
C ILE A 359 -4.80 -1.49 8.20
N PHE A 360 -5.96 -1.21 8.78
CA PHE A 360 -6.31 -1.71 10.12
C PHE A 360 -6.42 -3.22 10.16
N ASN A 361 -7.01 -3.87 9.16
CA ASN A 361 -7.05 -5.33 9.08
C ASN A 361 -5.64 -5.93 8.98
N SER A 362 -4.76 -5.34 8.18
CA SER A 362 -3.37 -5.79 8.03
C SER A 362 -2.57 -5.57 9.31
N ALA A 363 -2.70 -4.40 9.94
CA ALA A 363 -2.09 -4.09 11.24
C ALA A 363 -2.61 -5.02 12.34
N SER A 364 -3.91 -5.30 12.36
CA SER A 364 -4.54 -6.25 13.27
C SER A 364 -4.00 -7.65 13.06
N THR A 365 -3.83 -8.09 11.80
CA THR A 365 -3.23 -9.39 11.45
C THR A 365 -1.80 -9.50 11.96
N LEU A 366 -0.95 -8.49 11.69
CA LEU A 366 0.43 -8.46 12.17
C LEU A 366 0.50 -8.47 13.71
N PHE A 367 -0.31 -7.63 14.36
CA PHE A 367 -0.33 -7.56 15.83
C PHE A 367 -0.82 -8.87 16.45
N THR A 368 -1.91 -9.44 15.93
CA THR A 368 -2.52 -10.64 16.52
C THR A 368 -1.66 -11.88 16.29
N MET A 369 -1.26 -12.14 15.04
CA MET A 369 -0.54 -13.35 14.67
C MET A 369 0.94 -13.32 15.06
N ASP A 370 1.59 -12.16 14.96
CA ASP A 370 3.04 -12.06 15.17
C ASP A 370 3.43 -11.62 16.59
N ILE A 371 2.55 -10.92 17.31
CA ILE A 371 2.82 -10.38 18.67
C ILE A 371 1.90 -11.04 19.72
N TYR A 372 0.58 -10.92 19.59
CA TYR A 372 -0.38 -11.28 20.64
C TYR A 372 -0.49 -12.78 20.90
N ALA A 373 -0.53 -13.59 19.84
CA ALA A 373 -0.53 -15.06 19.95
C ALA A 373 0.68 -15.60 20.72
N ARG A 374 1.75 -14.81 20.83
CA ARG A 374 2.94 -15.14 21.62
C ARG A 374 2.84 -14.68 23.08
N ILE A 375 2.32 -13.49 23.33
CA ILE A 375 2.08 -12.99 24.70
C ILE A 375 1.11 -13.94 25.42
N ARG A 376 0.15 -14.51 24.68
CA ARG A 376 -0.82 -15.47 25.22
C ARG A 376 -0.93 -16.72 24.34
N ARG A 377 -0.16 -17.76 24.68
CA ARG A 377 -0.07 -19.05 23.95
C ARG A 377 -1.38 -19.86 23.84
N LYS A 378 -2.39 -19.57 24.67
CA LYS A 378 -3.74 -20.17 24.64
C LYS A 378 -4.82 -19.09 24.50
N ALA A 379 -4.69 -18.22 23.50
CA ALA A 379 -5.73 -17.24 23.21
C ALA A 379 -6.88 -17.92 22.44
N SER A 380 -8.12 -17.76 22.91
CA SER A 380 -9.30 -18.14 22.11
C SER A 380 -9.39 -17.23 20.88
N GLU A 381 -9.92 -17.73 19.75
CA GLU A 381 -10.16 -16.93 18.53
C GLU A 381 -10.92 -15.62 18.84
N LYS A 382 -11.84 -15.66 19.83
CA LYS A 382 -12.58 -14.48 20.33
C LYS A 382 -11.66 -13.44 20.97
N GLU A 383 -10.67 -13.86 21.76
CA GLU A 383 -9.70 -12.95 22.39
C GLU A 383 -8.73 -12.35 21.37
N LEU A 384 -8.30 -13.15 20.39
CA LEU A 384 -7.43 -12.69 19.31
C LEU A 384 -8.11 -11.60 18.47
N MET A 385 -9.39 -11.81 18.12
CA MET A 385 -10.22 -10.81 17.43
C MET A 385 -10.46 -9.55 18.27
N ILE A 386 -10.59 -9.64 19.60
CA ILE A 386 -10.78 -8.47 20.49
C ILE A 386 -9.48 -7.69 20.69
N ALA A 387 -8.34 -8.37 20.83
CA ALA A 387 -7.03 -7.74 20.97
C ALA A 387 -6.63 -6.98 19.70
N GLY A 388 -6.94 -7.53 18.53
CA GLY A 388 -6.76 -6.87 17.23
C GLY A 388 -7.65 -5.64 17.01
N ARG A 389 -8.69 -5.43 17.85
CA ARG A 389 -9.62 -4.28 17.81
C ARG A 389 -9.23 -3.16 18.77
N PHE A 390 -8.23 -3.35 19.64
CA PHE A 390 -7.75 -2.29 20.53
C PHE A 390 -6.81 -1.32 19.83
N ALA A 391 -7.35 -0.63 18.84
CA ALA A 391 -6.78 0.52 18.19
C ALA A 391 -6.96 1.82 19.02
N LYS A 392 -6.96 1.72 20.36
CA LYS A 392 -6.99 2.89 21.26
C LYS A 392 -5.72 3.75 21.10
N ALA A 393 -4.66 3.19 20.53
CA ALA A 393 -3.45 3.92 20.18
C ALA A 393 -3.67 4.97 19.05
N LEU A 394 -4.66 4.81 18.15
CA LEU A 394 -4.85 5.69 16.98
C LEU A 394 -5.21 7.14 17.35
N ILE A 395 -5.93 7.33 18.47
CA ILE A 395 -6.37 8.66 18.93
C ILE A 395 -5.17 9.51 19.38
N ALA A 396 -4.08 8.88 19.82
CA ALA A 396 -2.87 9.59 20.26
C ALA A 396 -2.05 10.19 19.09
N TRP A 397 -2.36 9.86 17.83
CA TRP A 397 -1.59 10.27 16.64
C TRP A 397 -2.14 11.49 15.92
N ILE A 398 -3.27 12.05 16.36
CA ILE A 398 -3.87 13.28 15.81
C ILE A 398 -2.85 14.44 15.68
N PRO A 399 -1.91 14.67 16.63
CA PRO A 399 -0.90 15.72 16.48
C PRO A 399 0.08 15.49 15.32
N ILE A 400 0.34 14.24 14.94
CA ILE A 400 1.29 13.89 13.86
C ILE A 400 0.67 14.11 12.47
N VAL A 401 -0.67 14.08 12.36
CA VAL A 401 -1.39 14.53 11.15
C VAL A 401 -1.07 16.01 10.85
N GLN A 402 -0.78 16.83 11.86
CA GLN A 402 -0.40 18.23 11.64
C GLN A 402 1.03 18.38 11.14
N THR A 403 1.96 17.53 11.59
CA THR A 403 3.34 17.53 11.06
C THR A 403 3.45 16.95 9.65
N ALA A 404 2.42 16.21 9.20
CA ALA A 404 2.30 15.74 7.82
C ALA A 404 1.80 16.85 6.85
N GLN A 405 1.55 18.08 7.32
CA GLN A 405 1.26 19.26 6.50
C GLN A 405 2.51 19.71 5.71
N SER A 406 3.04 18.84 4.87
CA SER A 406 3.95 19.22 3.80
C SER A 406 3.12 19.73 2.62
N GLY A 407 3.65 20.70 1.87
CA GLY A 407 2.95 21.28 0.71
C GLY A 407 2.64 20.27 -0.40
N GLN A 408 3.28 19.09 -0.35
CA GLN A 408 3.14 17.96 -1.27
C GLN A 408 3.07 16.64 -0.48
N LEU A 409 1.85 16.16 -0.21
CA LEU A 409 1.64 14.97 0.64
C LEU A 409 2.31 13.71 0.07
N PHE A 410 2.31 13.57 -1.26
CA PHE A 410 2.85 12.38 -1.91
C PHE A 410 4.36 12.28 -1.72
N ASP A 411 5.10 13.36 -1.86
CA ASP A 411 6.56 13.37 -1.67
C ASP A 411 6.95 13.02 -0.23
N TYR A 412 6.17 13.47 0.76
CA TYR A 412 6.35 13.07 2.16
C TYR A 412 6.21 11.55 2.37
N ILE A 413 5.18 10.94 1.79
CA ILE A 413 4.97 9.49 1.91
C ILE A 413 6.14 8.73 1.27
N GLN A 414 6.59 9.19 0.10
CA GLN A 414 7.66 8.55 -0.65
C GLN A 414 9.02 8.74 0.02
N SER A 415 9.28 9.87 0.66
CA SER A 415 10.54 10.10 1.39
C SER A 415 10.64 9.19 2.62
N VAL A 416 9.60 9.14 3.46
CA VAL A 416 9.56 8.25 4.64
C VAL A 416 9.67 6.78 4.21
N THR A 417 8.99 6.39 3.13
CA THR A 417 9.10 5.04 2.56
C THR A 417 10.54 4.76 2.11
N SER A 418 11.19 5.71 1.42
CA SER A 418 12.59 5.60 1.00
C SER A 418 13.58 5.48 2.16
N TYR A 419 13.24 5.93 3.35
CA TYR A 419 14.11 5.84 4.53
C TYR A 419 14.01 4.49 5.25
N LEU A 420 12.86 3.85 5.21
CA LEU A 420 12.55 2.69 6.06
C LEU A 420 12.32 1.39 5.29
N ALA A 421 11.85 1.46 4.03
CA ALA A 421 11.57 0.31 3.19
C ALA A 421 12.80 -0.40 2.58
N PRO A 422 13.87 0.29 2.15
CA PRO A 422 14.96 -0.36 1.43
C PRO A 422 15.67 -1.52 2.16
N PRO A 423 15.93 -1.46 3.49
CA PRO A 423 16.51 -2.59 4.21
C PRO A 423 15.63 -3.84 4.17
N ILE A 424 14.31 -3.67 4.23
CA ILE A 424 13.33 -4.75 4.13
C ILE A 424 13.39 -5.35 2.72
N ALA A 425 13.33 -4.51 1.68
CA ALA A 425 13.44 -4.95 0.29
C ALA A 425 14.73 -5.75 0.04
N ALA A 426 15.86 -5.30 0.60
CA ALA A 426 17.15 -5.97 0.47
C ALA A 426 17.12 -7.38 1.09
N VAL A 427 16.62 -7.51 2.31
CA VAL A 427 16.53 -8.82 2.99
C VAL A 427 15.60 -9.77 2.25
N PHE A 428 14.42 -9.32 1.81
CA PHE A 428 13.52 -10.20 1.07
C PHE A 428 14.08 -10.62 -0.30
N THR A 429 14.72 -9.68 -1.02
CA THR A 429 15.40 -10.00 -2.29
C THR A 429 16.46 -11.07 -2.07
N LEU A 430 17.31 -10.89 -1.06
CA LEU A 430 18.35 -11.86 -0.71
C LEU A 430 17.80 -13.18 -0.17
N ALA A 431 16.70 -13.14 0.59
CA ALA A 431 16.04 -14.33 1.12
C ALA A 431 15.57 -15.27 0.00
N ILE A 432 15.05 -14.69 -1.09
CA ILE A 432 14.53 -15.42 -2.25
C ILE A 432 15.67 -15.91 -3.16
N PHE A 433 16.63 -15.03 -3.51
CA PHE A 433 17.62 -15.34 -4.53
C PHE A 433 18.92 -15.95 -4.01
N CYS A 434 19.26 -15.73 -2.74
CA CYS A 434 20.55 -16.14 -2.18
C CYS A 434 20.37 -17.18 -1.06
N LYS A 435 20.78 -18.43 -1.33
CA LYS A 435 20.75 -19.50 -0.32
C LYS A 435 21.75 -19.29 0.83
N ARG A 436 22.82 -18.53 0.59
CA ARG A 436 23.91 -18.31 1.56
C ARG A 436 23.51 -17.43 2.74
N VAL A 437 22.44 -16.66 2.62
CA VAL A 437 21.98 -15.72 3.66
C VAL A 437 21.36 -16.46 4.85
N ASN A 438 21.72 -16.01 6.05
CA ASN A 438 21.28 -16.56 7.32
C ASN A 438 20.66 -15.50 8.25
N GLU A 439 20.16 -15.96 9.42
CA GLU A 439 19.45 -15.13 10.41
C GLU A 439 20.29 -13.94 10.90
N GLN A 440 21.56 -14.17 11.23
CA GLN A 440 22.44 -13.12 11.77
C GLN A 440 22.67 -12.01 10.73
N GLY A 441 22.98 -12.38 9.48
CA GLY A 441 23.16 -11.41 8.41
C GLY A 441 21.89 -10.60 8.14
N ALA A 442 20.74 -11.27 8.07
CA ALA A 442 19.45 -10.60 7.89
C ALA A 442 19.12 -9.65 9.05
N PHE A 443 19.31 -10.09 10.30
CA PHE A 443 19.01 -9.29 11.49
C PHE A 443 19.88 -8.03 11.60
N TYR A 444 21.20 -8.17 11.51
CA TYR A 444 22.09 -7.01 11.59
C TYR A 444 21.98 -6.09 10.38
N GLY A 445 21.72 -6.64 9.19
CA GLY A 445 21.44 -5.84 7.99
C GLY A 445 20.20 -4.97 8.13
N LEU A 446 19.13 -5.51 8.71
CA LEU A 446 17.92 -4.74 9.03
C LEU A 446 18.20 -3.68 10.11
N LEU A 447 18.89 -4.06 11.19
CA LEU A 447 19.16 -3.14 12.31
C LEU A 447 20.02 -1.95 11.87
N ILE A 448 21.11 -2.20 11.14
CA ILE A 448 22.00 -1.15 10.64
C ILE A 448 21.27 -0.30 9.58
N GLY A 449 20.54 -0.94 8.67
CA GLY A 449 19.73 -0.22 7.68
C GLY A 449 18.69 0.70 8.32
N LEU A 450 17.98 0.22 9.34
CA LEU A 450 17.01 1.02 10.08
C LEU A 450 17.68 2.17 10.84
N ALA A 451 18.84 1.95 11.45
CA ALA A 451 19.57 3.01 12.14
C ALA A 451 19.96 4.15 11.19
N ILE A 452 20.46 3.82 10.00
CA ILE A 452 20.80 4.79 8.96
C ILE A 452 19.55 5.52 8.46
N GLY A 453 18.47 4.78 8.18
CA GLY A 453 17.19 5.34 7.75
C GLY A 453 16.57 6.29 8.78
N LEU A 454 16.53 5.89 10.05
CA LEU A 454 16.03 6.72 11.15
C LEU A 454 16.91 7.95 11.38
N ALA A 455 18.24 7.84 11.23
CA ALA A 455 19.11 9.00 11.35
C ALA A 455 18.77 10.07 10.29
N ARG A 456 18.53 9.66 9.04
CA ARG A 456 18.09 10.56 7.95
C ARG A 456 16.70 11.13 8.22
N MET A 457 15.76 10.31 8.67
CA MET A 457 14.39 10.72 8.95
C MET A 457 14.32 11.72 10.11
N LEU A 458 14.99 11.43 11.23
CA LEU A 458 15.00 12.28 12.43
C LEU A 458 15.69 13.63 12.17
N THR A 459 16.76 13.64 11.36
CA THR A 459 17.41 14.90 10.98
C THR A 459 16.51 15.75 10.09
N GLU A 460 15.83 15.17 9.11
CA GLU A 460 14.87 15.91 8.26
C GLU A 460 13.70 16.46 9.07
N PHE A 461 13.17 15.71 10.03
CA PHE A 461 12.13 16.21 10.92
C PHE A 461 12.63 17.29 11.89
N ALA A 462 13.87 17.19 12.38
CA ALA A 462 14.44 18.17 13.32
C ALA A 462 14.74 19.51 12.66
N TYR A 463 15.22 19.51 11.41
CA TYR A 463 15.55 20.72 10.65
C TYR A 463 14.40 21.23 9.77
N GLY A 464 13.35 20.42 9.59
CA GLY A 464 12.24 20.68 8.68
C GLY A 464 12.62 20.51 7.21
N THR A 465 11.62 20.28 6.35
CA THR A 465 11.79 20.16 4.90
C THR A 465 12.12 21.50 4.21
N GLY A 466 12.17 22.59 4.98
CA GLY A 466 12.25 23.94 4.46
C GLY A 466 10.96 24.37 3.77
N SER A 467 10.76 25.68 3.66
CA SER A 467 9.76 26.29 2.80
C SER A 467 10.46 27.23 1.83
N CYS A 468 9.75 27.66 0.78
CA CYS A 468 10.23 28.68 -0.13
C CYS A 468 10.56 30.02 0.54
N VAL A 469 10.02 30.26 1.75
CA VAL A 469 10.27 31.44 2.57
C VAL A 469 11.41 31.21 3.57
N GLN A 470 11.55 29.98 4.07
CA GLN A 470 12.58 29.58 5.03
C GLN A 470 13.27 28.29 4.55
N PRO A 471 14.40 28.37 3.81
CA PRO A 471 15.11 27.18 3.37
C PRO A 471 15.55 26.34 4.57
N SER A 472 15.59 25.02 4.41
CA SER A 472 16.01 24.10 5.48
C SER A 472 17.48 24.33 5.81
N ASN A 473 17.82 24.46 7.09
CA ASN A 473 19.21 24.53 7.57
C ASN A 473 19.84 23.13 7.78
N CYS A 474 19.29 22.10 7.13
CA CYS A 474 19.80 20.75 7.30
C CYS A 474 21.18 20.59 6.62
N PRO A 475 22.17 19.93 7.24
CA PRO A 475 23.48 19.74 6.64
C PRO A 475 23.42 19.04 5.28
N ASP A 476 24.09 19.61 4.26
CA ASP A 476 24.08 19.10 2.88
C ASP A 476 24.54 17.63 2.76
N ILE A 477 25.41 17.18 3.66
CA ILE A 477 25.90 15.79 3.69
C ILE A 477 24.77 14.80 3.98
N ILE A 478 23.80 15.21 4.81
CA ILE A 478 22.68 14.36 5.23
C ILE A 478 21.46 14.66 4.36
N CYS A 479 21.09 15.92 4.22
CA CYS A 479 19.87 16.35 3.53
C CYS A 479 20.03 16.71 2.06
N GLY A 480 21.26 16.93 1.56
CA GLY A 480 21.51 17.30 0.17
C GLY A 480 21.35 16.14 -0.82
N VAL A 481 21.27 14.90 -0.34
CA VAL A 481 20.96 13.73 -1.17
C VAL A 481 19.45 13.55 -1.27
N HIS A 482 18.94 13.56 -2.50
CA HIS A 482 17.54 13.30 -2.81
C HIS A 482 17.08 11.95 -2.23
N TYR A 483 15.86 11.87 -1.70
CA TYR A 483 15.37 10.70 -0.97
C TYR A 483 15.40 9.41 -1.81
N LEU A 484 15.18 9.50 -3.13
CA LEU A 484 15.27 8.35 -4.05
C LEU A 484 16.70 7.80 -4.17
N TYR A 485 17.71 8.67 -4.20
CA TYR A 485 19.11 8.26 -4.19
C TYR A 485 19.52 7.71 -2.84
N PHE A 486 19.03 8.32 -1.76
CA PHE A 486 19.24 7.78 -0.43
C PHE A 486 18.68 6.37 -0.30
N GLY A 487 17.47 6.11 -0.83
CA GLY A 487 16.89 4.77 -0.85
C GLY A 487 17.74 3.74 -1.60
N LEU A 488 18.34 4.13 -2.74
CA LEU A 488 19.30 3.30 -3.50
C LEU A 488 20.56 2.99 -2.69
N ILE A 489 21.16 4.01 -2.09
CA ILE A 489 22.37 3.87 -1.29
C ILE A 489 22.10 2.98 -0.09
N LEU A 490 20.97 3.19 0.60
CA LEU A 490 20.57 2.41 1.76
C LEU A 490 20.33 0.94 1.40
N PHE A 491 19.65 0.67 0.27
CA PHE A 491 19.50 -0.69 -0.26
C PHE A 491 20.84 -1.36 -0.51
N GLY A 492 21.77 -0.66 -1.18
CA GLY A 492 23.12 -1.17 -1.46
C GLY A 492 23.91 -1.48 -0.19
N ILE A 493 23.89 -0.56 0.80
CA ILE A 493 24.53 -0.77 2.10
C ILE A 493 23.92 -1.99 2.81
N SER A 494 22.59 -2.10 2.85
CA SER A 494 21.92 -3.26 3.44
C SER A 494 22.30 -4.57 2.74
N LEU A 495 22.38 -4.61 1.41
CA LEU A 495 22.84 -5.81 0.69
C LEU A 495 24.26 -6.20 1.09
N ILE A 496 25.19 -5.24 1.14
CA ILE A 496 26.59 -5.48 1.49
C ILE A 496 26.71 -6.00 2.93
N VAL A 497 26.00 -5.37 3.87
CA VAL A 497 26.01 -5.79 5.29
C VAL A 497 25.43 -7.19 5.46
N VAL A 498 24.27 -7.47 4.85
CA VAL A 498 23.62 -8.79 4.95
C VAL A 498 24.53 -9.88 4.38
N LEU A 499 25.11 -9.65 3.18
CA LEU A 499 25.99 -10.61 2.53
C LEU A 499 27.31 -10.78 3.30
N GLY A 500 27.94 -9.68 3.71
CA GLY A 500 29.20 -9.71 4.45
C GLY A 500 29.09 -10.52 5.74
N ILE A 501 28.08 -10.23 6.57
CA ILE A 501 27.86 -10.96 7.82
C ILE A 501 27.45 -12.41 7.54
N SER A 502 26.58 -12.66 6.55
CA SER A 502 26.16 -14.03 6.20
C SER A 502 27.32 -14.89 5.72
N LEU A 503 28.27 -14.32 4.98
CA LEU A 503 29.46 -15.03 4.48
C LEU A 503 30.44 -15.36 5.60
N MET A 504 30.53 -14.51 6.62
CA MET A 504 31.39 -14.72 7.80
C MET A 504 30.79 -15.68 8.84
N THR A 505 29.50 -16.02 8.70
CA THR A 505 28.77 -16.85 9.66
C THR A 505 28.35 -18.19 9.04
N LYS A 506 27.93 -19.14 9.87
CA LYS A 506 27.66 -20.52 9.43
C LYS A 506 26.52 -20.55 8.39
N PRO A 507 26.65 -21.31 7.29
CA PRO A 507 25.58 -21.49 6.33
C PRO A 507 24.43 -22.31 6.92
N ILE A 508 23.22 -22.10 6.39
CA ILE A 508 22.06 -22.96 6.66
C ILE A 508 22.12 -24.15 5.69
N ASP A 509 21.91 -25.36 6.19
CA ASP A 509 21.88 -26.57 5.36
C ASP A 509 20.72 -26.54 4.35
N ASP A 510 20.95 -27.02 3.13
CA ASP A 510 19.97 -26.99 2.03
C ASP A 510 18.66 -27.72 2.39
N LYS A 511 18.71 -28.73 3.27
CA LYS A 511 17.54 -29.48 3.80
C LYS A 511 16.48 -28.60 4.47
N HIS A 512 16.89 -27.44 5.01
CA HIS A 512 16.01 -26.48 5.65
C HIS A 512 15.46 -25.42 4.68
N LEU A 513 16.04 -25.33 3.48
CA LEU A 513 15.78 -24.29 2.49
C LEU A 513 14.99 -24.78 1.27
N TYR A 514 14.63 -26.07 1.23
CA TYR A 514 13.82 -26.61 0.14
C TYR A 514 12.54 -25.82 -0.06
N ARG A 515 12.29 -25.46 -1.32
CA ARG A 515 11.15 -24.66 -1.78
C ARG A 515 11.14 -23.20 -1.29
N LEU A 516 12.01 -22.77 -0.36
CA LEU A 516 12.12 -21.40 0.17
C LEU A 516 12.93 -20.43 -0.68
N CYS A 517 13.84 -20.96 -1.49
CA CYS A 517 14.74 -20.16 -2.31
C CYS A 517 14.51 -20.48 -3.78
N TRP A 518 14.75 -19.50 -4.66
CA TRP A 518 14.62 -19.66 -6.11
C TRP A 518 15.40 -20.85 -6.67
N SER A 519 16.59 -21.12 -6.11
CA SER A 519 17.46 -22.23 -6.55
C SER A 519 16.92 -23.61 -6.16
N LEU A 520 16.15 -23.70 -5.07
CA LEU A 520 15.64 -24.95 -4.50
C LEU A 520 14.12 -25.10 -4.68
N ARG A 521 13.50 -24.27 -5.54
CA ARG A 521 12.04 -24.21 -5.72
C ARG A 521 11.43 -25.51 -6.26
N ASN A 522 12.16 -26.25 -7.09
CA ASN A 522 11.67 -27.47 -7.75
C ASN A 522 12.04 -28.75 -6.98
N SER A 523 12.67 -28.65 -5.80
CA SER A 523 13.08 -29.82 -5.03
C SER A 523 11.86 -30.62 -4.57
N GLN A 524 11.83 -31.92 -4.89
CA GLN A 524 10.77 -32.84 -4.48
C GLN A 524 11.02 -33.46 -3.09
N GLU A 525 12.20 -33.23 -2.51
CA GLU A 525 12.58 -33.76 -1.19
C GLU A 525 11.73 -33.15 -0.06
N GLU A 526 11.58 -33.92 1.02
CA GLU A 526 10.88 -33.49 2.23
C GLU A 526 11.72 -32.44 2.96
N ARG A 527 11.09 -31.32 3.29
CA ARG A 527 11.75 -30.22 4.00
C ARG A 527 11.67 -30.46 5.50
N ILE A 528 12.78 -30.23 6.17
CA ILE A 528 12.83 -30.18 7.64
C ILE A 528 12.81 -28.70 8.07
N ASP A 529 11.80 -28.28 8.81
CA ASP A 529 11.74 -26.91 9.32
C ASP A 529 12.82 -26.67 10.39
N LEU A 530 13.35 -25.43 10.44
CA LEU A 530 14.36 -25.02 11.43
C LEU A 530 13.81 -25.01 12.86
N GLU A 531 12.51 -24.78 13.02
CA GLU A 531 11.78 -24.81 14.28
C GLU A 531 10.43 -25.49 14.04
N ALA A 532 9.91 -26.25 15.02
CA ALA A 532 8.54 -26.76 14.96
C ALA A 532 7.55 -25.59 14.87
N ASP A 533 6.52 -25.70 14.02
CA ASP A 533 5.54 -24.63 13.84
C ASP A 533 4.85 -24.36 15.18
N ASP A 534 4.86 -23.11 15.67
CA ASP A 534 4.17 -22.70 16.91
C ASP A 534 2.63 -22.67 16.69
N ARG A 535 2.11 -23.43 15.72
CA ARG A 535 0.68 -23.54 15.52
C ARG A 535 0.10 -24.10 16.79
N ILE A 536 -0.88 -23.40 17.32
CA ILE A 536 -1.81 -23.91 18.32
C ILE A 536 -2.23 -25.28 17.78
N GLU A 537 -1.80 -26.37 18.41
CA GLU A 537 -2.45 -27.66 18.23
C GLU A 537 -3.93 -27.36 18.40
N GLU A 538 -4.73 -27.54 17.34
CA GLU A 538 -6.17 -27.58 17.53
C GLU A 538 -6.37 -28.55 18.69
N PRO A 539 -6.98 -28.13 19.81
CA PRO A 539 -7.21 -29.06 20.89
C PRO A 539 -7.97 -30.21 20.25
N ASP A 540 -7.39 -31.40 20.34
CA ASP A 540 -8.01 -32.63 19.88
C ASP A 540 -9.38 -32.64 20.56
N ASN A 541 -10.43 -32.31 19.79
CA ASN A 541 -11.80 -32.27 20.27
C ASN A 541 -12.30 -33.72 20.35
N SER A 542 -11.53 -34.57 21.03
CA SER A 542 -11.83 -35.95 21.37
C SER A 542 -12.22 -36.09 22.86
N MET A 543 -12.47 -34.98 23.55
CA MET A 543 -13.18 -35.00 24.83
C MET A 543 -14.50 -34.26 24.66
N ASP A 544 -15.51 -35.02 24.24
CA ASP A 544 -16.91 -34.70 24.47
C ASP A 544 -17.09 -34.42 25.98
N ILE A 545 -17.18 -33.14 26.33
CA ILE A 545 -17.83 -32.71 27.56
C ILE A 545 -19.11 -32.04 27.11
N ASP A 546 -20.20 -32.80 27.15
CA ASP A 546 -21.57 -32.33 27.04
C ASP A 546 -21.88 -31.40 28.22
N GLU A 547 -21.49 -30.12 28.12
CA GLU A 547 -22.11 -29.06 28.92
C GLU A 547 -23.26 -28.44 28.10
N PRO A 548 -24.49 -28.39 28.64
CA PRO A 548 -25.61 -27.79 27.94
C PRO A 548 -25.42 -26.27 27.85
N GLU A 549 -25.00 -25.76 26.69
CA GLU A 549 -24.93 -24.33 26.43
C GLU A 549 -26.33 -23.70 26.44
N ALA A 550 -26.59 -22.83 27.41
CA ALA A 550 -27.82 -22.05 27.47
C ALA A 550 -27.94 -21.12 26.25
N GLU A 551 -29.11 -21.09 25.62
CA GLU A 551 -29.36 -20.24 24.44
C GLU A 551 -29.02 -18.76 24.70
N PRO A 552 -28.17 -18.13 23.88
CA PRO A 552 -27.82 -16.73 24.09
C PRO A 552 -29.03 -15.80 23.84
N SER A 553 -29.22 -14.84 24.76
CA SER A 553 -30.21 -13.75 24.67
C SER A 553 -30.22 -13.05 23.29
N CYS A 554 -31.37 -12.56 22.83
CA CYS A 554 -31.53 -11.89 21.53
C CYS A 554 -30.56 -10.71 21.33
N TRP A 555 -30.23 -9.97 22.38
CA TRP A 555 -29.22 -8.90 22.35
C TRP A 555 -27.80 -9.44 22.20
N ARG A 556 -27.51 -10.60 22.80
CA ARG A 556 -26.23 -11.29 22.66
C ARG A 556 -26.10 -11.97 21.30
N LYS A 557 -27.20 -12.51 20.74
CA LYS A 557 -27.28 -12.98 19.34
C LYS A 557 -27.07 -11.82 18.35
N ALA A 558 -27.71 -10.66 18.58
CA ALA A 558 -27.51 -9.47 17.76
C ALA A 558 -26.08 -8.92 17.85
N TYR A 559 -25.51 -8.86 19.07
CA TYR A 559 -24.11 -8.48 19.29
C TYR A 559 -23.14 -9.47 18.63
N ASN A 560 -23.38 -10.78 18.77
CA ASN A 560 -22.57 -11.82 18.15
C ASN A 560 -22.67 -11.77 16.62
N CYS A 561 -23.86 -11.56 16.06
CA CYS A 561 -24.05 -11.35 14.62
C CYS A 561 -23.34 -10.09 14.12
N PHE A 562 -23.50 -8.97 14.83
CA PHE A 562 -22.86 -7.68 14.52
C PHE A 562 -21.33 -7.77 14.58
N CYS A 563 -20.79 -8.50 15.57
CA CYS A 563 -19.35 -8.70 15.75
C CYS A 563 -18.77 -9.88 14.96
N GLY A 564 -19.60 -10.64 14.22
CA GLY A 564 -19.19 -11.78 13.41
C GLY A 564 -18.91 -13.09 14.17
N PHE A 565 -19.30 -13.20 15.45
CA PHE A 565 -19.13 -14.38 16.31
C PHE A 565 -20.15 -15.50 16.06
N GLU A 566 -20.69 -15.64 14.83
CA GLU A 566 -21.56 -16.79 14.53
C GLU A 566 -20.72 -18.07 14.48
N GLU A 567 -20.90 -18.95 15.48
CA GLU A 567 -20.45 -20.35 15.44
C GLU A 567 -21.33 -21.15 14.48
N LYS A 568 -21.26 -20.84 13.18
CA LYS A 568 -21.63 -21.84 12.18
C LYS A 568 -20.50 -22.85 12.15
N LYS A 569 -20.74 -24.05 12.71
CA LYS A 569 -19.89 -25.24 12.52
C LYS A 569 -19.66 -25.37 11.02
N ALA A 570 -18.44 -25.08 10.57
CA ALA A 570 -18.05 -25.37 9.21
C ALA A 570 -18.26 -26.88 8.99
N PRO A 571 -18.79 -27.32 7.83
CA PRO A 571 -18.86 -28.75 7.54
C PRO A 571 -17.43 -29.30 7.65
N LYS A 572 -17.23 -30.25 8.58
CA LYS A 572 -15.95 -30.95 8.73
C LYS A 572 -15.67 -31.66 7.41
N LEU A 573 -14.65 -31.23 6.68
CA LEU A 573 -14.18 -31.92 5.47
C LEU A 573 -13.71 -33.32 5.89
N THR A 574 -14.01 -34.32 5.08
CA THR A 574 -13.44 -35.66 5.29
C THR A 574 -11.93 -35.60 5.06
N LYS A 575 -11.13 -36.44 5.73
CA LYS A 575 -9.66 -36.47 5.55
C LYS A 575 -9.23 -36.58 4.08
N GLU A 576 -10.00 -37.30 3.26
CA GLU A 576 -9.78 -37.39 1.81
C GLU A 576 -10.04 -36.06 1.10
N GLN A 577 -11.13 -35.36 1.43
CA GLN A 577 -11.43 -34.03 0.90
C GLN A 577 -10.43 -32.98 1.39
N GLU A 578 -9.89 -33.09 2.61
CA GLU A 578 -8.82 -32.21 3.08
C GLU A 578 -7.51 -32.46 2.34
N VAL A 579 -7.18 -33.72 2.05
CA VAL A 579 -6.02 -34.10 1.25
C VAL A 579 -6.20 -33.66 -0.20
N GLU A 580 -7.39 -33.81 -0.78
CA GLU A 580 -7.71 -33.37 -2.13
C GLU A 580 -7.73 -31.85 -2.25
N LEU A 581 -8.29 -31.13 -1.28
CA LEU A 581 -8.22 -29.68 -1.19
C LEU A 581 -6.76 -29.23 -1.00
N LYS A 582 -5.98 -29.88 -0.13
CA LYS A 582 -4.54 -29.63 0.02
C LYS A 582 -3.79 -29.89 -1.27
N LYS A 583 -4.16 -30.92 -2.04
CA LYS A 583 -3.55 -31.28 -3.33
C LYS A 583 -3.94 -30.29 -4.43
N MET A 584 -5.19 -29.83 -4.48
CA MET A 584 -5.63 -28.75 -5.38
C MET A 584 -4.98 -27.42 -5.03
N MET A 585 -4.77 -27.13 -3.74
CA MET A 585 -4.01 -25.97 -3.27
C MET A 585 -2.52 -26.11 -3.56
N THR A 586 -1.93 -27.31 -3.53
CA THR A 586 -0.50 -27.51 -3.86
C THR A 586 -0.21 -27.71 -5.34
N ASP A 587 -1.24 -27.86 -6.19
CA ASP A 587 -1.05 -28.01 -7.62
C ASP A 587 -0.73 -26.67 -8.28
N THR A 588 0.52 -26.56 -8.70
CA THR A 588 1.10 -25.35 -9.29
C THR A 588 1.13 -25.41 -10.82
N THR A 589 0.53 -26.46 -11.39
CA THR A 589 0.44 -26.63 -12.82
C THR A 589 -0.54 -25.62 -13.41
N GLU A 590 -0.01 -24.70 -14.22
CA GLU A 590 -0.83 -23.78 -14.99
C GLU A 590 -1.27 -24.45 -16.28
N GLN A 591 -2.55 -24.29 -16.62
CA GLN A 591 -3.02 -24.69 -17.94
C GLN A 591 -2.24 -23.88 -19.00
N PRO A 592 -1.65 -24.56 -20.01
CA PRO A 592 -0.70 -23.92 -20.93
C PRO A 592 -1.33 -22.78 -21.74
N LEU A 593 -2.62 -22.88 -22.06
CA LEU A 593 -3.36 -21.82 -22.75
C LEU A 593 -3.42 -20.55 -21.90
N TRP A 594 -3.88 -20.65 -20.65
CA TRP A 594 -4.00 -19.49 -19.76
C TRP A 594 -2.66 -18.88 -19.41
N ARG A 595 -1.63 -19.70 -19.19
CA ARG A 595 -0.26 -19.21 -19.01
C ARG A 595 0.21 -18.37 -20.19
N ASN A 596 -0.02 -18.83 -21.42
CA ASN A 596 0.40 -18.11 -22.63
C ASN A 596 -0.38 -16.81 -22.83
N VAL A 597 -1.70 -16.82 -22.59
CA VAL A 597 -2.54 -15.61 -22.66
C VAL A 597 -2.08 -14.54 -21.68
N VAL A 598 -1.82 -14.96 -20.43
CA VAL A 598 -1.35 -14.06 -19.37
C VAL A 598 0.07 -13.55 -19.71
N ASN A 599 0.98 -14.40 -20.20
CA ASN A 599 2.33 -13.99 -20.65
C ASN A 599 2.27 -12.96 -21.78
N ALA A 600 1.42 -13.19 -22.79
CA ALA A 600 1.26 -12.27 -23.91
C ALA A 600 0.76 -10.89 -23.44
N ASN A 601 -0.23 -10.86 -22.54
CA ASN A 601 -0.72 -9.61 -21.98
C ASN A 601 0.32 -8.89 -21.12
N ALA A 602 1.16 -9.60 -20.38
CA ALA A 602 2.26 -8.99 -19.63
C ALA A 602 3.27 -8.30 -20.56
N ILE A 603 3.61 -8.94 -21.70
CA ILE A 603 4.50 -8.33 -22.71
C ILE A 603 3.85 -7.08 -23.30
N ILE A 604 2.58 -7.14 -23.70
CA ILE A 604 1.85 -5.98 -24.23
C ILE A 604 1.87 -4.82 -23.24
N LEU A 605 1.56 -5.09 -21.96
CA LEU A 605 1.58 -4.07 -20.91
C LEU A 605 2.97 -3.43 -20.77
N LEU A 606 4.04 -4.23 -20.75
CA LEU A 606 5.41 -3.71 -20.69
C LEU A 606 5.76 -2.87 -21.92
N THR A 607 5.36 -3.30 -23.12
CA THR A 607 5.58 -2.53 -24.36
C THR A 607 4.86 -1.18 -24.30
N VAL A 608 3.62 -1.14 -23.80
CA VAL A 608 2.87 0.10 -23.61
C VAL A 608 3.54 1.00 -22.57
N CYS A 609 4.03 0.45 -21.45
CA CYS A 609 4.79 1.21 -20.46
C CYS A 609 6.07 1.83 -21.03
N VAL A 610 6.82 1.07 -21.84
CA VAL A 610 8.05 1.56 -22.49
C VAL A 610 7.71 2.64 -23.51
N PHE A 611 6.65 2.46 -24.30
CA PHE A 611 6.18 3.49 -25.22
C PHE A 611 5.84 4.79 -24.50
N PHE A 612 5.09 4.73 -23.38
CA PHE A 612 4.74 5.92 -22.62
C PHE A 612 5.97 6.62 -22.00
N HIS A 613 6.94 5.87 -21.47
CA HIS A 613 8.21 6.45 -21.01
C HIS A 613 9.01 7.07 -22.16
N GLY A 614 8.95 6.51 -23.37
CA GLY A 614 9.63 7.08 -24.53
C GLY A 614 8.93 8.32 -25.09
N PHE A 615 7.60 8.36 -25.03
CA PHE A 615 6.80 9.48 -25.54
C PHE A 615 6.83 10.71 -24.63
N PHE A 616 6.73 10.49 -23.31
CA PHE A 616 6.79 11.56 -22.29
C PHE A 616 8.18 11.73 -21.66
N GLY A 617 9.17 11.03 -22.22
CA GLY A 617 10.56 10.96 -21.73
C GLY A 617 11.28 12.27 -21.74
#